data_AF-A0A930H8W6-F1
#
_entry.id   AF-A0A930H8W6-F1
#
_cell.length_a   1.000
_cell.length_b   1.000
_cell.length_c   1.000
_cell.angle_alpha   90.00
_cell.angle_beta   90.00
_cell.angle_gamma   90.00
#
_symmetry.space_group_name_H-M   'P 1'
#
loop_
_entity.id
_entity.type
_entity.pdbx_description
1 polymer ?
#
loop_
_entity_poly.entity_id
_entity_poly.type
_entity_poly.pdbx_seq_one_letter_code
_entity_poly.pdbx_strand_id
1 'polypeptide(L)'
;MLYLSMNNKNIITQTNRTILFEEINPEKPDLLTLIDEVKDMDSLSDERIIEINKYLLVSDFDDFLKKFEPKVYSYYNSATQSIKYLLKRPEGI
;
A
#
# COMPACT_ATOMS: atom_id res chain seq x y z
N MET A 1 -19.69 45.65 2.58
CA MET A 1 -19.97 44.31 2.02
C MET A 1 -18.73 43.88 1.26
N LEU A 2 -17.77 43.26 1.96
CA LEU A 2 -16.50 42.81 1.39
C LEU A 2 -16.73 41.49 0.66
N TYR A 3 -16.46 41.46 -0.64
CA TYR A 3 -16.41 40.23 -1.41
C TYR A 3 -15.24 39.38 -0.89
N LEU A 4 -15.55 38.32 -0.14
CA LEU A 4 -14.59 37.27 0.15
C LEU A 4 -14.31 36.55 -1.17
N SER A 5 -13.10 36.77 -1.70
CA SER A 5 -12.49 35.94 -2.72
C SER A 5 -12.65 34.48 -2.30
N MET A 6 -13.50 33.74 -3.00
CA MET A 6 -13.52 32.28 -2.90
C MET A 6 -12.22 31.81 -3.52
N ASN A 7 -11.18 31.68 -2.69
CA ASN A 7 -10.01 30.87 -3.01
C ASN A 7 -10.54 29.57 -3.59
N ASN A 8 -10.21 29.31 -4.85
CA ASN A 8 -10.38 28.02 -5.50
C ASN A 8 -9.68 26.98 -4.61
N LYS A 9 -10.40 26.44 -3.63
CA LYS A 9 -10.03 25.22 -2.94
C LYS A 9 -9.93 24.21 -4.05
N ASN A 10 -8.69 23.84 -4.39
CA ASN A 10 -8.31 22.78 -5.29
C ASN A 10 -9.43 21.74 -5.37
N ILE A 11 -10.28 21.87 -6.38
CA ILE A 11 -11.26 20.84 -6.68
C ILE A 11 -10.39 19.71 -7.20
N ILE A 12 -10.03 18.80 -6.31
CA ILE A 12 -9.42 17.54 -6.71
C ILE A 12 -10.53 16.86 -7.51
N THR A 13 -10.40 16.87 -8.84
CA THR A 13 -11.25 16.07 -9.72
C THR A 13 -10.97 14.62 -9.36
N GLN A 14 -11.80 14.07 -8.47
CA GLN A 14 -11.72 12.70 -8.06
C GLN A 14 -11.98 11.86 -9.32
N THR A 15 -10.91 11.30 -9.88
CA THR A 15 -11.07 10.17 -10.80
C THR A 15 -11.74 9.05 -9.99
N ASN A 16 -12.53 8.18 -10.61
CA ASN A 16 -13.23 7.09 -9.92
C ASN A 16 -12.27 6.01 -9.35
N ARG A 17 -11.05 6.39 -8.97
CA ARG A 17 -9.96 5.56 -8.48
C ARG A 17 -9.50 6.10 -7.12
N THR A 18 -9.61 5.27 -6.10
CA THR A 18 -9.11 5.54 -4.75
C THR A 18 -7.80 4.79 -4.58
N ILE A 19 -6.77 5.46 -4.05
CA ILE A 19 -5.49 4.84 -3.67
C ILE A 19 -5.42 4.83 -2.14
N LEU A 20 -5.12 3.67 -1.57
CA LEU A 20 -4.89 3.48 -0.14
C LEU A 20 -3.38 3.31 0.10
N PHE A 21 -2.81 4.12 0.99
CA PHE A 21 -1.42 3.98 1.44
C PHE A 21 -1.41 3.39 2.85
N GLU A 22 -1.16 2.09 2.94
CA GLU A 22 -1.06 1.36 4.22
C GLU A 22 -0.11 0.16 4.03
N GLU A 23 0.64 -0.19 5.08
CA GLU A 23 1.49 -1.38 5.09
C GLU A 23 0.68 -2.59 5.58
N ILE A 24 0.23 -3.43 4.65
CA ILE A 24 -0.54 -4.64 4.97
C ILE A 24 0.37 -5.87 5.19
N ASN A 25 1.37 -6.02 4.32
CA ASN A 25 2.35 -7.09 4.41
C ASN A 25 3.70 -6.61 3.84
N PRO A 26 4.74 -6.45 4.68
CA PRO A 26 6.03 -5.93 4.24
C PRO A 26 6.82 -6.88 3.34
N GLU A 27 6.35 -8.12 3.13
CA GLU A 27 6.98 -9.09 2.23
C GLU A 27 6.41 -9.06 0.81
N LYS A 28 5.37 -8.25 0.57
CA LYS A 28 4.75 -8.08 -0.74
C LYS A 28 5.31 -6.82 -1.42
N PRO A 29 5.46 -6.82 -2.75
CA PRO A 29 5.95 -5.65 -3.47
C PRO A 29 4.96 -4.48 -3.35
N ASP A 30 5.49 -3.30 -3.06
CA ASP A 30 4.75 -2.04 -3.03
C ASP A 30 4.95 -1.24 -4.32
N LEU A 31 4.32 -0.06 -4.40
CA LEU A 31 4.42 0.80 -5.58
C LEU A 31 5.86 1.23 -5.89
N LEU A 32 6.70 1.46 -4.88
CA LEU A 32 8.08 1.90 -5.09
C LEU A 32 8.94 0.76 -5.62
N THR A 33 8.78 -0.42 -5.05
CA THR A 33 9.44 -1.66 -5.50
C THR A 33 9.04 -2.01 -6.94
N LEU A 34 7.77 -1.76 -7.30
CA LEU A 34 7.23 -1.98 -8.66
C LEU A 34 7.45 -0.83 -9.63
N ILE A 35 7.99 0.31 -9.22
CA ILE A 35 8.39 1.38 -10.14
C ILE A 35 9.90 1.33 -10.37
N ASP A 36 10.69 0.96 -9.35
CA ASP A 36 12.16 0.85 -9.40
C ASP A 36 12.82 2.19 -9.77
N GLU A 37 14.04 2.18 -10.34
CA GLU A 37 14.76 3.40 -10.71
C GLU A 37 14.15 4.08 -11.96
N VAL A 38 13.64 5.30 -11.78
CA VAL A 38 13.03 6.14 -12.84
C VAL A 38 13.94 7.27 -13.32
N LYS A 39 15.26 7.10 -13.27
CA LYS A 39 16.16 8.14 -13.79
C LYS A 39 15.92 8.34 -15.27
N ASP A 40 15.75 9.61 -15.65
CA ASP A 40 15.56 10.05 -17.04
C ASP A 40 14.31 9.48 -17.73
N MET A 41 13.28 9.09 -16.96
CA MET A 41 11.99 8.64 -17.49
C MET A 41 10.88 9.68 -17.26
N ASP A 42 10.24 10.12 -18.34
CA ASP A 42 9.07 11.00 -18.28
C ASP A 42 7.75 10.23 -18.03
N SER A 43 7.71 8.94 -18.37
CA SER A 43 6.52 8.09 -18.23
C SER A 43 6.86 6.61 -18.14
N LEU A 44 5.94 5.81 -17.61
CA LEU A 44 6.07 4.34 -17.52
C LEU A 44 5.63 3.68 -18.84
N SER A 45 6.30 2.58 -19.21
CA SER A 45 5.87 1.76 -20.34
C SER A 45 4.59 0.98 -20.02
N ASP A 46 3.89 0.54 -21.06
CA ASP A 46 2.66 -0.23 -20.92
C ASP A 46 2.89 -1.55 -20.16
N GLU A 47 4.04 -2.21 -20.38
CA GLU A 47 4.42 -3.43 -19.65
C GLU A 47 4.51 -3.17 -18.15
N ARG A 48 5.07 -2.02 -17.76
CA ARG A 48 5.21 -1.64 -16.36
C ARG A 48 3.86 -1.31 -15.74
N ILE A 49 2.98 -0.63 -16.48
CA ILE A 49 1.61 -0.35 -16.05
C ILE A 49 0.83 -1.66 -15.86
N ILE A 50 0.98 -2.63 -16.77
CA ILE A 50 0.36 -3.95 -16.67
C ILE A 50 0.86 -4.68 -15.42
N GLU A 51 2.16 -4.62 -15.13
CA GLU A 51 2.74 -5.22 -13.93
C GLU A 51 2.20 -4.57 -12.64
N ILE A 52 2.17 -3.24 -12.57
CA ILE A 52 1.62 -2.51 -11.42
C ILE A 52 0.15 -2.90 -11.20
N ASN A 53 -0.66 -2.94 -12.26
CA ASN A 53 -2.06 -3.34 -12.14
C ASN A 53 -2.19 -4.80 -11.69
N LYS A 54 -1.34 -5.70 -12.19
CA LYS A 54 -1.37 -7.11 -11.79
C LYS A 54 -1.16 -7.29 -10.28
N TYR A 55 -0.25 -6.54 -9.67
CA TYR A 55 0.08 -6.68 -8.25
C TYR A 55 -0.77 -5.80 -7.31
N LEU A 56 -1.12 -4.58 -7.73
CA LEU A 56 -1.72 -3.58 -6.82
C LEU A 56 -3.19 -3.26 -7.10
N LEU A 57 -3.69 -3.45 -8.33
CA LEU A 57 -5.10 -3.16 -8.63
C LEU A 57 -5.97 -4.27 -8.04
N VAL A 58 -6.96 -3.90 -7.24
CA VAL A 58 -7.86 -4.84 -6.57
C VAL A 58 -9.28 -4.64 -7.08
N SER A 59 -9.96 -5.73 -7.43
CA SER A 59 -11.34 -5.69 -7.92
C SER A 59 -12.37 -5.85 -6.80
N ASP A 60 -12.05 -6.66 -5.79
CA ASP A 60 -12.91 -7.01 -4.66
C ASP A 60 -12.07 -7.40 -3.42
N PHE A 61 -12.75 -7.67 -2.31
CA PHE A 61 -12.07 -7.99 -1.05
C PHE A 61 -11.34 -9.35 -1.09
N ASP A 62 -11.81 -10.33 -1.87
CA ASP A 62 -11.14 -11.63 -1.97
C ASP A 62 -9.82 -11.50 -2.75
N ASP A 63 -9.81 -10.68 -3.80
CA ASP A 63 -8.60 -10.31 -4.54
C ASP A 63 -7.60 -9.54 -3.65
N PHE A 64 -8.10 -8.66 -2.78
CA PHE A 64 -7.28 -7.99 -1.76
C PHE A 64 -6.58 -9.01 -0.84
N LEU A 65 -7.34 -9.95 -0.26
CA LEU A 65 -6.79 -10.96 0.65
C LEU A 65 -5.75 -11.86 -0.05
N LYS A 66 -5.96 -12.19 -1.32
CA LYS A 66 -5.00 -12.99 -2.10
C LYS A 66 -3.70 -12.23 -2.41
N LYS A 67 -3.80 -10.97 -2.80
CA LYS A 67 -2.63 -10.15 -3.20
C LYS A 67 -1.80 -9.71 -2.00
N PHE A 68 -2.47 -9.28 -0.92
CA PHE A 68 -1.82 -8.65 0.22
C PHE A 68 -1.73 -9.54 1.46
N GLU A 69 -2.28 -10.77 1.43
CA GLU A 69 -2.31 -11.79 2.49
C GLU A 69 -1.69 -11.31 3.82
N PRO A 70 -2.50 -10.77 4.75
CA PRO A 70 -1.99 -10.10 5.93
C PRO A 70 -1.18 -11.08 6.80
N LYS A 71 -0.02 -10.63 7.27
CA LYS A 71 0.89 -11.46 8.05
C LYS A 71 0.85 -11.07 9.53
N VAL A 72 0.70 -12.07 10.39
CA VAL A 72 0.83 -11.93 11.85
C VAL A 72 1.93 -12.87 12.31
N TYR A 73 2.86 -12.33 13.11
CA TYR A 73 3.95 -13.10 13.69
C TYR A 73 3.53 -13.62 15.05
N SER A 74 3.94 -14.84 15.40
CA SER A 74 3.73 -15.39 16.75
C SER A 74 5.03 -15.89 17.34
N TYR A 75 5.24 -15.66 18.63
CA TYR A 75 6.36 -16.21 19.37
C TYR A 75 5.90 -16.79 20.71
N TYR A 76 6.65 -17.76 21.22
CA TYR A 76 6.39 -18.36 22.53
C TYR A 76 7.08 -17.54 23.63
N ASN A 77 6.30 -17.04 24.59
CA ASN A 77 6.84 -16.35 25.76
C ASN A 77 7.02 -17.34 26.91
N SER A 78 8.27 -17.72 27.19
CA SER A 78 8.61 -18.70 28.24
C SER A 78 8.23 -18.21 29.65
N ALA A 79 8.30 -16.90 29.91
CA ALA A 79 7.96 -16.34 31.23
C ALA A 79 6.46 -16.39 31.54
N THR A 80 5.60 -16.20 30.53
CA THR A 80 4.14 -16.28 30.68
C THR A 80 3.56 -17.62 30.22
N GLN A 81 4.40 -18.54 29.73
CA GLN A 81 4.02 -19.83 29.13
C GLN A 81 2.88 -19.70 28.11
N SER A 82 2.93 -18.67 27.27
CA SER A 82 1.86 -18.36 26.32
C SER A 82 2.36 -17.88 24.97
N ILE A 83 1.54 -18.07 23.94
CA ILE A 83 1.81 -17.56 22.59
C ILE A 83 1.42 -16.09 22.56
N LYS A 84 2.32 -15.24 22.07
CA LYS A 84 2.07 -13.82 21.83
C LYS A 84 2.11 -13.53 20.33
N TYR A 85 1.25 -12.62 19.89
CA TYR A 85 1.12 -12.22 18.49
C TYR A 85 1.65 -10.80 18.29
N LEU A 86 2.30 -10.56 17.16
CA LEU A 86 2.86 -9.28 16.75
C LEU A 86 2.45 -8.98 15.31
N LEU A 87 2.09 -7.72 15.06
CA LEU A 87 1.84 -7.23 13.70
C LEU A 87 3.14 -6.89 12.97
N LYS A 88 4.15 -6.45 13.71
CA LYS A 88 5.49 -6.14 13.16
C LYS A 88 6.42 -7.32 13.35
N ARG A 89 7.28 -7.55 12.35
CA ARG A 89 8.35 -8.54 12.47
C ARG A 89 9.25 -8.13 13.65
N PRO A 90 9.48 -9.01 14.64
CA PRO A 90 10.39 -8.70 15.73
C PRO A 90 11.84 -8.68 15.21
N GLU A 91 12.56 -7.60 15.50
CA GLU A 91 13.99 -7.49 15.20
C GLU A 91 14.78 -8.33 16.22
N GLY A 92 15.62 -9.25 15.74
CA GLY A 92 16.60 -9.96 16.57
C GLY A 92 16.10 -11.14 17.41
N ILE A 93 15.11 -11.90 16.93
CA ILE A 93 14.82 -13.26 17.43
C ILE A 93 15.59 -14.28 16.59
#